data_AF-A0A2E5G1F4-F1
#
_entry.id   AF-A0A2E5G1F4-F1
#
_cell.length_a   1.000
_cell.length_b   1.000
_cell.length_c   1.000
_cell.angle_alpha   90.00
_cell.angle_beta   90.00
_cell.angle_gamma   90.00
#
_symmetry.space_group_name_H-M   'P 1'
#
loop_
_entity.id
_entity.type
_entity.pdbx_description
1 polymer ?
#
loop_
_entity_poly.entity_id
_entity_poly.type
_entity_poly.pdbx_seq_one_letter_code
_entity_poly.pdbx_strand_id
1 'polypeptide(L)'
;MTQHNSRLPASAVVEILQQLAPNWSYAKHVLLFGNDRLPEITNFHNQVMTVTNFDPDSLEADVITDIETIKGSEKRFDVVLCANVLNLSDDLDATMAQLAKLDFDACVIHIDEGDGTGQAVSGEDGYHRNELVSDYVAKVHQHFHRFDVTLHRSRKAITMVKGRRFYHMDNIDELPLSEPVVAPEPTPAKKAPKKRAPKKPRTKPAKEG
;
A
#
# COMPACT_ATOMS: atom_id res chain seq x y z
N MET A 1 -19.23 -12.21 29.03
CA MET A 1 -17.88 -11.79 29.42
C MET A 1 -16.98 -12.18 28.27
N THR A 2 -16.63 -11.25 27.39
CA THR A 2 -15.73 -11.50 26.26
C THR A 2 -14.32 -11.49 26.79
N GLN A 3 -13.71 -12.67 26.93
CA GLN A 3 -12.32 -12.79 27.40
C GLN A 3 -11.37 -12.33 26.30
N HIS A 4 -10.33 -11.61 26.72
CA HIS A 4 -9.29 -11.05 25.87
C HIS A 4 -8.60 -12.17 25.07
N ASN A 5 -8.88 -12.22 23.77
CA ASN A 5 -8.27 -13.09 22.77
C ASN A 5 -6.74 -13.18 22.95
N SER A 6 -6.15 -14.32 22.57
CA SER A 6 -4.70 -14.60 22.57
C SER A 6 -3.90 -13.55 21.78
N ARG A 7 -3.68 -12.39 22.40
CA ARG A 7 -2.97 -11.27 21.80
C ARG A 7 -1.49 -11.50 22.03
N LEU A 8 -0.72 -11.51 20.94
CA LEU A 8 0.74 -11.53 21.01
C LEU A 8 1.22 -10.44 21.98
N PRO A 9 2.23 -10.72 22.83
CA PRO A 9 2.81 -9.70 23.69
C PRO A 9 3.40 -8.57 22.84
N ALA A 10 3.42 -7.34 23.37
CA ALA A 10 3.87 -6.16 22.64
C ALA A 10 5.29 -6.31 22.07
N SER A 11 6.19 -6.99 22.77
CA SER A 11 7.55 -7.29 22.30
C SER A 11 7.56 -8.17 21.05
N ALA A 12 6.71 -9.21 20.98
CA ALA A 12 6.60 -10.08 19.81
C ALA A 12 5.97 -9.33 18.62
N VAL A 13 4.98 -8.49 18.89
CA VAL A 13 4.38 -7.60 17.88
C VAL A 13 5.43 -6.68 17.27
N VAL A 14 6.24 -6.04 18.11
CA VAL A 14 7.31 -5.14 17.65
C VAL A 14 8.37 -5.90 16.85
N GLU A 15 8.77 -7.10 17.27
CA GLU A 15 9.73 -7.91 16.52
C GLU A 15 9.20 -8.23 15.11
N ILE A 16 7.92 -8.61 14.99
CA ILE A 16 7.26 -8.85 13.72
C ILE A 16 7.29 -7.58 12.86
N LEU A 17 6.94 -6.42 13.43
CA LEU A 17 6.93 -5.15 12.71
C LEU A 17 8.34 -4.75 12.23
N GLN A 18 9.35 -4.86 13.09
CA GLN A 18 10.75 -4.56 12.74
C GLN A 18 11.28 -5.42 11.59
N GLN A 19 10.83 -6.68 11.50
CA GLN A 19 11.30 -7.62 10.49
C GLN A 19 10.50 -7.54 9.19
N LEU A 20 9.19 -7.29 9.28
CA LEU A 20 8.26 -7.49 8.16
C LEU A 20 7.68 -6.19 7.59
N ALA A 21 7.63 -5.10 8.35
CA ALA A 21 7.20 -3.80 7.84
C ALA A 21 8.43 -3.00 7.37
N PRO A 22 8.65 -2.83 6.05
CA PRO A 22 9.88 -2.23 5.50
C PRO A 22 10.07 -0.76 5.91
N ASN A 23 8.96 -0.08 6.20
CA ASN A 23 8.92 1.31 6.63
C ASN A 23 8.87 1.51 8.14
N TRP A 24 8.97 0.43 8.93
CA TRP A 24 8.84 0.51 10.39
C TRP A 24 9.78 1.55 11.00
N SER A 25 11.06 1.58 10.60
CA SER A 25 12.08 2.47 11.19
C SER A 25 11.80 3.99 11.07
N TYR A 26 10.85 4.39 10.22
CA TYR A 26 10.45 5.77 10.01
C TYR A 26 8.93 5.96 10.08
N ALA A 27 8.21 4.96 10.60
CA ALA A 27 6.76 5.03 10.78
C ALA A 27 6.40 6.06 11.85
N LYS A 28 5.47 6.95 11.53
CA LYS A 28 4.93 7.98 12.42
C LYS A 28 3.48 7.71 12.76
N HIS A 29 2.72 7.11 11.85
CA HIS A 29 1.31 6.81 12.02
C HIS A 29 1.09 5.31 11.88
N VAL A 30 0.73 4.65 12.98
CA VAL A 30 0.50 3.21 13.03
C VAL A 30 -0.94 2.95 13.44
N LEU A 31 -1.60 2.04 12.74
CA LEU A 31 -2.91 1.55 13.14
C LEU A 31 -2.82 0.08 13.58
N LEU A 32 -3.45 -0.20 14.71
CA LEU A 32 -3.67 -1.54 15.23
C LEU A 32 -5.11 -1.91 14.91
N PHE A 33 -5.28 -2.80 13.94
CA PHE A 33 -6.57 -3.26 13.47
C PHE A 33 -7.02 -4.46 14.29
N GLY A 34 -8.29 -4.48 14.72
CA GLY A 34 -8.91 -5.52 15.56
C GLY A 34 -8.19 -5.76 16.88
N ASN A 35 -7.65 -4.70 17.49
CA ASN A 35 -6.88 -4.82 18.72
C ASN A 35 -7.19 -3.66 19.66
N ASP A 36 -7.69 -3.97 20.86
CA ASP A 36 -8.09 -2.92 21.81
C ASP A 36 -6.91 -2.05 22.24
N ARG A 37 -5.74 -2.63 22.58
CA ARG A 37 -4.61 -1.86 23.13
C ARG A 37 -3.26 -2.59 23.01
N LEU A 38 -2.28 -1.94 22.38
CA LEU A 38 -0.85 -2.20 22.58
C LEU A 38 -0.11 -0.88 22.91
N PRO A 39 -0.28 -0.32 24.12
CA PRO A 39 0.28 0.98 24.49
C PRO A 39 1.82 1.00 24.46
N GLU A 40 2.47 -0.16 24.53
CA GLU A 40 3.92 -0.28 24.64
C GLU A 40 4.67 -0.19 23.31
N ILE A 41 4.02 -0.26 22.13
CA ILE A 41 4.79 -0.30 20.85
C ILE A 41 5.63 0.98 20.66
N THR A 42 5.16 2.10 21.21
CA THR A 42 5.83 3.40 21.17
C THR A 42 7.15 3.39 21.94
N ASN A 43 7.28 2.55 22.98
CA ASN A 43 8.51 2.41 23.76
C ASN A 43 9.63 1.71 22.99
N PHE A 44 9.29 1.02 21.89
CA PHE A 44 10.25 0.29 21.06
C PHE A 44 10.57 1.01 19.74
N HIS A 45 10.13 2.25 19.61
CA HIS A 45 10.37 3.07 18.44
C HIS A 45 11.23 4.28 18.79
N ASN A 46 12.28 4.53 18.00
CA ASN A 46 13.23 5.62 18.28
C ASN A 46 12.72 7.00 17.83
N GLN A 47 11.48 7.10 17.36
CA GLN A 47 10.86 8.35 16.92
C GLN A 47 9.47 8.49 17.53
N VAL A 48 9.03 9.75 17.68
CA VAL A 48 7.66 10.08 18.08
C VAL A 48 6.69 9.50 17.04
N MET A 49 5.77 8.67 17.51
CA MET A 49 4.75 8.02 16.69
C MET A 49 3.38 8.17 17.35
N THR A 50 2.33 8.18 16.54
CA THR A 50 0.93 8.08 16.97
C THR A 50 0.42 6.68 16.65
N VAL A 51 -0.29 6.08 17.61
CA VAL A 51 -0.89 4.76 17.48
C VAL A 51 -2.39 4.90 17.57
N THR A 52 -3.08 4.46 16.52
CA THR A 52 -4.55 4.41 16.46
C THR A 52 -4.99 2.98 16.69
N ASN A 53 -5.80 2.73 17.73
CA ASN A 53 -6.43 1.43 17.94
C ASN A 53 -7.80 1.44 17.28
N PHE A 54 -8.04 0.47 16.40
CA PHE A 54 -9.34 0.24 15.77
C PHE A 54 -9.79 -1.18 16.09
N ASP A 55 -10.95 -1.31 16.72
CA ASP A 55 -11.60 -2.59 16.95
C ASP A 55 -13.12 -2.35 17.02
N PRO A 56 -13.91 -2.87 16.05
CA PRO A 56 -15.34 -2.59 15.97
C PRO A 56 -16.14 -3.15 17.15
N ASP A 57 -15.61 -4.16 17.84
CA ASP A 57 -16.27 -4.83 18.95
C ASP A 57 -15.78 -4.34 20.32
N SER A 58 -14.90 -3.32 20.34
CA SER A 58 -14.34 -2.78 21.57
C SER A 58 -15.37 -2.06 22.43
N LEU A 59 -15.20 -2.18 23.74
CA LEU A 59 -15.94 -1.41 24.75
C LEU A 59 -15.09 -0.28 25.35
N GLU A 60 -13.83 -0.15 24.94
CA GLU A 60 -12.89 0.83 25.49
C GLU A 60 -13.09 2.20 24.84
N ALA A 61 -13.10 3.26 25.65
CA ALA A 61 -13.45 4.61 25.20
C ALA A 61 -12.41 5.28 24.30
N ASP A 62 -11.15 4.81 24.32
CA ASP A 62 -10.03 5.30 23.50
C ASP A 62 -9.79 4.46 22.24
N VAL A 63 -10.65 3.48 21.97
CA VAL A 63 -10.59 2.62 20.78
C VAL A 63 -11.64 3.07 19.77
N ILE A 64 -11.22 3.19 18.52
CA ILE A 64 -12.14 3.54 17.44
C ILE A 64 -12.94 2.29 17.05
N THR A 65 -14.26 2.37 17.14
CA THR A 65 -15.18 1.27 16.79
C THR A 65 -15.81 1.43 15.40
N ASP A 66 -15.85 2.66 14.87
CA ASP A 66 -16.32 2.92 13.50
C ASP A 66 -15.18 3.50 12.66
N ILE A 67 -14.79 2.74 11.64
CA ILE A 67 -13.67 3.06 10.74
C ILE A 67 -13.89 4.37 9.97
N GLU A 68 -15.16 4.78 9.77
CA GLU A 68 -15.48 6.04 9.10
C GLU A 68 -15.20 7.27 9.97
N THR A 69 -15.08 7.09 11.28
CA THR A 69 -14.76 8.18 12.23
C THR A 69 -13.28 8.56 12.23
N ILE A 70 -12.42 7.71 11.66
CA ILE A 70 -11.00 8.04 11.42
C ILE A 70 -10.98 9.23 10.44
N LYS A 71 -10.53 10.41 10.92
CA LYS A 71 -10.57 11.64 10.12
C LYS A 71 -9.74 11.50 8.85
N GLY A 72 -10.16 12.12 7.75
CA GLY A 72 -9.47 12.00 6.44
C GLY A 72 -7.98 12.37 6.46
N SER A 73 -7.54 13.31 7.31
CA SER A 73 -6.12 13.65 7.50
C SER A 73 -5.33 12.63 8.33
N GLU A 74 -6.03 11.73 9.01
CA GLU A 74 -5.51 10.63 9.85
C GLU A 74 -5.78 9.26 9.20
N LYS A 75 -6.42 9.21 8.02
CA LYS A 75 -6.74 7.96 7.30
C LYS A 75 -5.52 7.32 6.62
N ARG A 76 -4.40 8.03 6.53
CA ARG A 76 -3.16 7.51 5.96
C ARG A 76 -2.23 7.00 7.06
N PHE A 77 -1.95 5.70 7.03
CA PHE A 77 -1.07 5.02 7.97
C PHE A 77 0.22 4.60 7.29
N ASP A 78 1.34 4.79 7.96
CA ASP A 78 2.61 4.22 7.50
C ASP A 78 2.51 2.69 7.61
N VAL A 79 2.05 2.19 8.76
CA VAL A 79 1.94 0.77 9.03
C VAL A 79 0.58 0.42 9.63
N VAL A 80 -0.07 -0.62 9.10
CA VAL A 80 -1.24 -1.26 9.70
C VAL A 80 -0.83 -2.64 10.20
N LEU A 81 -1.12 -2.95 11.47
CA LEU A 81 -0.96 -4.29 12.02
C LEU A 81 -2.33 -4.93 12.21
N CYS A 82 -2.48 -6.14 11.70
CA CYS A 82 -3.62 -7.01 11.93
C CYS A 82 -3.11 -8.28 12.63
N ALA A 83 -3.14 -8.30 13.96
CA ALA A 83 -2.59 -9.39 14.76
C ALA A 83 -3.69 -10.38 15.16
N ASN A 84 -3.73 -11.53 14.49
CA ASN A 84 -4.68 -12.63 14.68
C ASN A 84 -6.16 -12.30 14.42
N VAL A 85 -6.50 -11.09 13.99
CA VAL A 85 -7.90 -10.66 13.79
C VAL A 85 -8.63 -11.52 12.77
N LEU A 86 -7.98 -11.86 11.66
CA LEU A 86 -8.63 -12.59 10.58
C LEU A 86 -8.94 -14.04 10.94
N ASN A 87 -8.15 -14.65 11.84
CA ASN A 87 -8.45 -15.97 12.38
C ASN A 87 -9.58 -15.93 13.40
N LEU A 88 -9.82 -14.77 14.01
CA LEU A 88 -10.87 -14.56 15.00
C LEU A 88 -12.18 -14.05 14.36
N SER A 89 -12.20 -13.86 13.04
CA SER A 89 -13.35 -13.31 12.33
C SER A 89 -14.26 -14.39 11.73
N ASP A 90 -15.50 -14.41 12.18
CA ASP A 90 -16.59 -15.21 11.60
C ASP A 90 -16.82 -14.85 10.12
N ASP A 91 -16.87 -13.56 9.81
CA ASP A 91 -17.04 -13.00 8.46
C ASP A 91 -15.75 -12.34 7.95
N LEU A 92 -14.88 -13.20 7.43
CA LEU A 92 -13.58 -12.80 6.91
C LEU A 92 -13.68 -11.77 5.76
N ASP A 93 -14.70 -11.86 4.90
CA ASP A 93 -14.82 -10.96 3.75
C ASP A 93 -15.26 -9.56 4.20
N ALA A 94 -16.16 -9.47 5.18
CA ALA A 94 -16.54 -8.19 5.80
C ALA A 94 -15.35 -7.55 6.52
N THR A 95 -14.56 -8.31 7.28
CA THR A 95 -13.36 -7.80 7.96
C THR A 95 -12.31 -7.30 6.96
N MET A 96 -12.06 -8.05 5.88
CA MET A 96 -11.15 -7.60 4.81
C MET A 96 -11.68 -6.35 4.10
N ALA A 97 -12.99 -6.25 3.88
CA ALA A 97 -13.60 -5.07 3.30
C ALA A 97 -13.46 -3.83 4.19
N GLN A 98 -13.52 -3.99 5.51
CA GLN A 98 -13.19 -2.90 6.44
C GLN A 98 -11.71 -2.51 6.34
N LEU A 99 -10.79 -3.47 6.40
CA LEU A 99 -9.36 -3.22 6.25
C LEU A 99 -9.03 -2.47 4.94
N ALA A 100 -9.73 -2.80 3.86
CA ALA A 100 -9.57 -2.17 2.54
C ALA A 100 -10.03 -0.70 2.45
N LYS A 101 -10.75 -0.18 3.45
CA LYS A 101 -11.13 1.23 3.52
C LYS A 101 -9.99 2.14 3.99
N LEU A 102 -8.94 1.56 4.58
CA LEU A 102 -7.79 2.30 5.11
C LEU A 102 -6.81 2.63 3.99
N ASP A 103 -6.21 3.82 4.06
CA ASP A 103 -5.08 4.18 3.23
C ASP A 103 -3.79 3.85 4.01
N PHE A 104 -2.96 2.93 3.51
CA PHE A 104 -1.72 2.56 4.20
C PHE A 104 -0.57 2.22 3.27
N ASP A 105 0.66 2.44 3.72
CA ASP A 105 1.86 2.16 2.92
C ASP A 105 2.36 0.72 3.08
N ALA A 106 2.25 0.16 4.30
CA ALA A 106 2.47 -1.25 4.58
C ALA A 106 1.42 -1.80 5.55
N CYS A 107 1.04 -3.06 5.37
CA CYS A 107 0.22 -3.80 6.32
C CYS A 107 0.85 -5.17 6.61
N VAL A 108 0.85 -5.56 7.88
CA VAL A 108 1.29 -6.87 8.36
C VAL A 108 0.10 -7.58 8.97
N ILE A 109 -0.28 -8.71 8.39
CA ILE A 109 -1.31 -9.62 8.91
C ILE A 109 -0.59 -10.81 9.52
N HIS A 110 -0.67 -10.96 10.84
CA HIS A 110 -0.19 -12.16 11.54
C HIS A 110 -1.37 -13.08 11.83
N ILE A 111 -1.21 -14.38 11.61
CA ILE A 111 -2.21 -15.41 11.87
C ILE A 111 -1.66 -16.36 12.93
N ASP A 112 -2.36 -16.50 14.05
CA ASP A 112 -2.14 -17.64 14.93
C ASP A 112 -2.97 -18.81 14.40
N GLU A 113 -2.33 -19.74 13.70
CA GLU A 113 -2.99 -20.85 12.99
C GLU A 113 -3.67 -21.85 13.93
N GLY A 114 -3.51 -21.74 15.25
CA GLY A 114 -4.06 -22.70 16.21
C GLY A 114 -3.52 -24.11 15.93
N ASP A 115 -4.42 -25.06 15.70
CA ASP A 115 -4.09 -26.44 15.33
C ASP A 115 -3.92 -26.67 13.81
N GLY A 116 -4.20 -25.67 12.97
CA GLY A 116 -4.03 -25.71 11.53
C GLY A 116 -4.97 -26.68 10.80
N THR A 117 -6.09 -27.08 11.43
CA THR A 117 -7.04 -28.04 10.84
C THR A 117 -7.97 -27.44 9.79
N GLY A 118 -8.09 -26.11 9.75
CA GLY A 118 -9.09 -25.36 8.98
C GLY A 118 -10.52 -25.58 9.46
N GLN A 119 -10.71 -26.22 10.62
CA GLN A 119 -12.02 -26.40 11.23
C GLN A 119 -12.28 -25.27 12.20
N ALA A 120 -13.29 -24.46 11.89
CA ALA A 120 -13.69 -23.36 12.74
C ALA A 120 -14.28 -23.88 14.06
N VAL A 121 -13.85 -23.30 15.18
CA VAL A 121 -14.27 -23.66 16.53
C VAL A 121 -14.66 -22.39 17.28
N SER A 122 -15.81 -22.40 17.94
CA SER A 122 -16.21 -21.39 18.92
C SER A 122 -16.06 -21.98 20.32
N GLY A 123 -15.22 -21.36 21.15
CA GLY A 123 -14.95 -21.79 22.53
C GLY A 123 -15.12 -20.64 23.54
N GLU A 124 -14.72 -20.90 24.79
CA GLU A 124 -14.67 -19.86 25.84
C GLU A 124 -13.73 -18.70 25.48
N ASP A 125 -12.68 -19.00 24.71
CA ASP A 125 -11.67 -18.04 24.24
C ASP A 125 -12.06 -17.31 22.95
N GLY A 126 -13.27 -17.56 22.41
CA GLY A 126 -13.77 -16.92 21.20
C GLY A 126 -13.87 -17.86 19.99
N TYR A 127 -14.15 -17.28 18.83
CA TYR A 127 -14.16 -17.98 17.54
C TYR A 127 -12.75 -18.04 16.97
N HIS A 128 -12.38 -19.19 16.41
CA HIS A 128 -11.12 -19.40 15.70
C HIS A 128 -11.38 -20.19 14.43
N ARG A 129 -10.83 -19.75 13.29
CA ARG A 129 -10.92 -20.48 12.01
C ARG A 129 -9.98 -21.70 11.95
N ASN A 130 -8.86 -21.62 12.66
CA ASN A 130 -7.78 -22.63 12.66
C ASN A 130 -7.21 -22.92 11.26
N GLU A 131 -7.29 -21.95 10.34
CA GLU A 131 -6.77 -22.05 8.98
C GLU A 131 -5.27 -21.73 8.95
N LEU A 132 -4.54 -22.29 7.98
CA LEU A 132 -3.13 -21.95 7.79
C LEU A 132 -3.01 -20.54 7.23
N VAL A 133 -1.90 -19.83 7.51
CA VAL A 133 -1.70 -18.48 6.98
C VAL A 133 -1.75 -18.44 5.44
N SER A 134 -1.39 -19.54 4.78
CA SER A 134 -1.46 -19.65 3.32
C SER A 134 -2.88 -19.56 2.77
N ASP A 135 -3.88 -19.96 3.55
CA ASP A 135 -5.27 -20.04 3.11
C ASP A 135 -5.89 -18.64 2.96
N TYR A 136 -5.37 -17.66 3.70
CA TYR A 136 -5.79 -16.26 3.62
C TYR A 136 -5.24 -15.53 2.38
N VAL A 137 -4.16 -16.02 1.76
CA VAL A 137 -3.44 -15.29 0.70
C VAL A 137 -4.33 -15.00 -0.52
N ALA A 138 -5.17 -15.95 -0.92
CA ALA A 138 -6.07 -15.76 -2.06
C ALA A 138 -7.09 -14.63 -1.80
N LYS A 139 -7.67 -14.60 -0.59
CA LYS A 139 -8.60 -13.55 -0.16
C LYS A 139 -7.91 -12.20 -0.02
N VAL A 140 -6.70 -12.18 0.56
CA VAL A 140 -5.88 -10.96 0.60
C VAL A 140 -5.65 -10.41 -0.81
N HIS A 141 -5.28 -11.25 -1.78
CA HIS A 141 -5.11 -10.81 -3.16
C HIS A 141 -6.40 -10.28 -3.80
N GLN A 142 -7.56 -10.85 -3.48
CA GLN A 142 -8.85 -10.39 -3.99
C GLN A 142 -9.17 -8.96 -3.54
N HIS A 143 -8.96 -8.65 -2.25
CA HIS A 143 -9.25 -7.33 -1.70
C HIS A 143 -8.13 -6.31 -1.96
N PHE A 144 -6.88 -6.75 -2.02
CA PHE A 144 -5.69 -5.90 -2.10
C PHE A 144 -4.87 -6.14 -3.37
N HIS A 145 -5.53 -6.37 -4.50
CA HIS A 145 -4.91 -6.72 -5.79
C HIS A 145 -3.85 -5.70 -6.29
N ARG A 146 -3.91 -4.46 -5.82
CA ARG A 146 -2.95 -3.39 -6.18
C ARG A 146 -1.65 -3.42 -5.36
N PHE A 147 -1.65 -4.10 -4.22
CA PHE A 147 -0.50 -4.19 -3.32
C PHE A 147 0.43 -5.33 -3.74
N ASP A 148 1.70 -5.20 -3.41
CA ASP A 148 2.63 -6.33 -3.46
C ASP A 148 2.42 -7.16 -2.18
N VAL A 149 1.82 -8.34 -2.35
CA VAL A 149 1.51 -9.28 -1.27
C VAL A 149 2.60 -10.34 -1.18
N THR A 150 3.14 -10.56 0.02
CA THR A 150 4.16 -11.59 0.29
C THR A 150 3.75 -12.45 1.47
N LEU A 151 3.84 -13.77 1.31
CA LEU A 151 3.61 -14.76 2.37
C LEU A 151 4.92 -15.11 3.09
N HIS A 152 4.95 -14.93 4.41
CA HIS A 152 6.05 -15.28 5.29
C HIS A 152 5.67 -16.50 6.15
N ARG A 153 5.76 -17.71 5.57
CA ARG A 153 5.32 -18.96 6.21
C ARG A 153 5.93 -19.20 7.60
N SER A 154 7.24 -18.99 7.73
CA SER A 154 7.96 -19.21 9.00
C SER A 154 7.57 -18.25 10.12
N ARG A 155 6.95 -17.11 9.76
CA ARG A 155 6.49 -16.08 10.68
C ARG A 155 4.96 -16.04 10.78
N LYS A 156 4.27 -16.99 10.13
CA LYS A 156 2.81 -17.06 10.04
C LYS A 156 2.18 -15.72 9.70
N ALA A 157 2.77 -15.01 8.74
CA ALA A 157 2.39 -13.65 8.41
C ALA A 157 2.26 -13.41 6.90
N ILE A 158 1.43 -12.44 6.53
CA ILE A 158 1.30 -11.88 5.20
C ILE A 158 1.64 -10.39 5.28
N THR A 159 2.47 -9.91 4.37
CA THR A 159 2.76 -8.47 4.23
C THR A 159 2.16 -7.94 2.95
N MET A 160 1.52 -6.79 3.02
CA MET A 160 1.02 -6.02 1.88
C MET A 160 1.75 -4.69 1.84
N VAL A 161 2.41 -4.36 0.74
CA VAL A 161 3.17 -3.10 0.63
C VAL A 161 2.75 -2.36 -0.64
N LYS A 162 2.56 -1.04 -0.54
CA LYS A 162 2.42 -0.19 -1.73
C LYS A 162 3.73 -0.20 -2.49
N GLY A 163 3.78 -0.98 -3.56
CA GLY A 163 4.91 -1.05 -4.45
C GLY A 163 4.62 -0.41 -5.80
N ARG A 164 5.46 -0.74 -6.79
CA ARG A 164 5.40 -0.12 -8.14
C ARG A 164 4.05 -0.30 -8.82
N ARG A 165 3.39 -1.45 -8.61
CA ARG A 165 2.08 -1.77 -9.19
C ARG A 165 0.98 -0.86 -8.69
N PHE A 166 1.02 -0.49 -7.42
CA PHE A 166 0.06 0.42 -6.81
C PHE A 166 0.07 1.78 -7.52
N TYR A 167 1.26 2.38 -7.67
CA TYR A 167 1.45 3.70 -8.28
C TYR A 167 1.37 3.72 -9.81
N HIS A 168 1.51 2.57 -10.49
CA HIS A 168 1.36 2.50 -11.96
C HIS A 168 -0.11 2.66 -12.40
N MET A 169 -1.07 2.27 -11.55
CA MET A 169 -2.49 2.35 -11.91
C MET A 169 -3.09 3.74 -11.68
N ASP A 170 -2.62 4.51 -10.68
CA ASP A 170 -3.09 5.90 -10.47
C ASP A 170 -2.66 6.83 -11.62
N ASN A 171 -1.53 6.54 -12.28
CA ASN A 171 -1.07 7.28 -13.46
C ASN A 171 -1.94 7.07 -14.71
N ILE A 172 -2.87 6.09 -14.71
CA ILE A 172 -3.78 5.85 -15.84
C ILE A 172 -5.05 6.70 -15.71
N ASP A 173 -5.50 6.96 -14.48
CA ASP A 173 -6.72 7.75 -14.22
C ASP A 173 -6.47 9.28 -14.13
N GLU A 174 -5.21 9.72 -13.98
CA GLU A 174 -4.85 11.15 -13.88
C GLU A 174 -4.33 11.79 -15.18
N LEU A 175 -4.26 11.06 -16.30
CA LEU A 175 -4.03 11.72 -17.58
C LEU A 175 -5.37 12.28 -18.08
N PRO A 176 -5.60 13.61 -18.11
CA PRO A 176 -6.66 14.12 -18.97
C PRO A 176 -6.39 13.54 -20.35
N LEU A 177 -7.42 12.99 -21.00
CA LEU A 177 -7.39 12.67 -22.41
C LEU A 177 -6.99 13.97 -23.13
N SER A 178 -5.69 14.15 -23.35
CA SER A 178 -5.19 15.26 -24.14
C SER A 178 -5.80 15.05 -25.51
N GLU A 179 -6.63 15.99 -25.93
CA GLU A 179 -7.19 16.02 -27.26
C GLU A 179 -6.09 15.67 -28.27
N PRO A 180 -6.39 14.85 -29.30
CA PRO A 180 -5.39 14.46 -30.26
C PRO A 180 -4.73 15.73 -30.80
N VAL A 181 -3.43 15.88 -30.51
CA VAL A 181 -2.61 16.97 -31.05
C VAL A 181 -2.61 16.76 -32.56
N VAL A 182 -3.49 17.48 -33.26
CA VAL A 182 -3.46 17.58 -34.70
C VAL A 182 -2.11 18.17 -35.03
N ALA A 183 -1.21 17.35 -35.58
CA ALA A 183 0.08 17.81 -36.04
C ALA A 183 -0.15 18.97 -37.02
N PRO A 184 0.50 20.14 -36.83
CA PRO A 184 0.37 21.21 -37.80
C PRO A 184 0.82 20.69 -39.16
N GLU A 185 0.02 20.94 -40.20
CA GLU A 185 0.33 20.53 -41.57
C GLU A 185 1.77 20.92 -41.93
N PRO A 186 2.52 20.02 -42.60
CA PRO A 186 3.89 20.31 -42.98
C PRO A 186 3.91 21.54 -43.88
N THR A 187 4.60 22.59 -43.42
CA THR A 187 4.75 23.83 -44.17
C THR A 187 5.51 23.53 -45.46
N PRO A 188 5.03 23.95 -46.64
CA PRO A 188 5.69 23.64 -47.90
C PRO A 188 7.12 24.18 -47.92
N ALA A 189 8.07 23.30 -48.26
CA ALA A 189 9.49 23.60 -48.28
C ALA A 189 9.79 24.85 -49.14
N LYS A 190 10.43 25.85 -48.54
CA LYS A 190 10.96 27.01 -49.27
C LYS A 190 11.98 26.49 -50.30
N LYS A 191 11.67 26.67 -51.59
CA LYS A 191 12.60 26.40 -52.69
C LYS A 191 13.91 27.13 -52.43
N ALA A 192 15.01 26.37 -52.46
CA ALA A 192 16.35 26.92 -52.33
C ALA A 192 16.60 28.01 -53.40
N PRO A 193 17.27 29.12 -53.05
CA PRO A 193 17.60 30.15 -54.01
C PRO A 193 18.54 29.60 -55.08
N LYS A 194 18.17 29.79 -56.36
CA LYS A 194 19.01 29.44 -57.51
C LYS A 194 20.39 30.09 -57.35
N LYS A 195 21.45 29.28 -57.29
CA LYS A 195 22.85 29.75 -57.37
C LYS A 195 23.00 30.56 -58.66
N ARG A 196 23.37 31.83 -58.54
CA ARG A 196 23.79 32.67 -59.68
C ARG A 196 25.09 32.08 -60.25
N ALA A 197 25.13 31.91 -61.57
CA ALA A 197 26.33 31.52 -62.29
C ALA A 197 27.45 32.57 -62.11
N PRO A 198 28.73 32.14 -62.06
CA PRO A 198 29.85 33.05 -61.89
C PRO A 198 29.99 33.99 -63.10
N LYS A 199 30.22 35.28 -62.83
CA LYS A 199 30.54 36.28 -63.86
C LYS A 199 31.86 35.89 -64.56
N LYS A 200 31.84 35.84 -65.89
CA LYS A 200 33.05 35.69 -66.70
C LYS A 200 34.05 36.83 -66.41
N PRO A 201 35.36 36.56 -66.40
CA PRO A 201 36.37 37.61 -66.27
C PRO A 201 36.33 38.54 -67.48
N ARG A 202 36.46 39.83 -67.21
CA ARG A 202 36.52 40.89 -68.22
C ARG A 202 37.93 40.89 -68.80
N THR A 203 38.09 40.49 -70.07
CA THR A 203 39.36 40.62 -70.79
C THR A 203 39.67 42.10 -71.01
N LYS A 204 40.90 42.51 -70.66
CA LYS A 204 41.43 43.85 -70.96
C LYS A 204 41.70 43.96 -72.48
N PRO A 205 41.48 45.12 -73.10
CA PRO A 205 41.93 45.33 -74.47
C PRO A 205 43.45 45.45 -74.51
N ALA A 206 44.06 44.76 -75.46
CA ALA A 206 45.45 44.95 -75.83
C ALA A 206 45.63 46.36 -76.43
N LYS A 207 46.61 47.09 -75.92
CA LYS A 207 47.19 48.27 -76.59
C LYS A 207 48.35 47.77 -77.44
N GLU A 208 48.40 48.23 -78.68
CA GLU A 208 49.58 48.44 -79.56
C GLU A 208 48.97 48.76 -80.94
N GLY A 209 49.45 49.69 -81.75
CA GLY A 209 50.67 50.49 -81.77
C GLY A 209 50.75 51.05 -83.18
#